data_AF-A0A1F4UFH4-F1
#
_entry.id   AF-A0A1F4UFH4-F1
#
_cell.length_a   1.000
_cell.length_b   1.000
_cell.length_c   1.000
_cell.angle_alpha   90.00
_cell.angle_beta   90.00
_cell.angle_gamma   90.00
#
_symmetry.space_group_name_H-M   'P 1'
#
loop_
_entity.id
_entity.type
_entity.pdbx_description
1 polymer ?
#
loop_
_entity_poly.entity_id
_entity_poly.type
_entity_poly.pdbx_seq_one_letter_code
_entity_poly.pdbx_strand_id
1 'polypeptide(L)'
;MQLTPYQKKQIRFVLVLLLGIPATIFAVYKGVEYLSQATGDPTPEQVVISNVTNVSIVLSWYTQKEVEGYVIPVLDGVEKAPVADKRGAGKRLSHYVELRSLEPDTEYSFILMSDEQKYESGTTGAYKAKTLNVAKETPSPVEVHGFLEGSSIEDSIVYILFENKSAYPVSTVVSSSGSWMVYLYTNNIDDESIVKVTADTKLVLMGRKDLANGAVLEGTFSALFDSNRKLNQAYTFELGDTQNLISYFPPETVLGSASSTVIPVDDDDEDETPTPPPVQPDDDDEEIPNDDEPYSGEYTIKHDISWTDLVSESSSFNLENGEDTILVTNLTNAGFSVVWRSSEKEEGYVKYGTSKTALNTEVRDYRDGFVSMGKYNSHLIETERLESETTYYFEVYSGGKVYDNDGEKYSVTTFPLLSTAIPFETKSGQVLNATDPSDWVLVFKLIDNDEVGTLGSSGYLSTLPDEEGYWMTTIGDSRSEDGDSYFSFSDTDILQTFFVGADSKKFDYPLSQEDMEFDVLEIGQTTTSSSVKLLSDYGIIKLR
;
A
#
# COMPACT_ATOMS: atom_id res chain seq x y z
N MET A 1 58.02 -50.28 -2.30
CA MET A 1 59.06 -49.23 -2.30
C MET A 1 58.72 -48.27 -1.17
N GLN A 2 59.47 -48.30 -0.06
CA GLN A 2 59.15 -47.46 1.10
C GLN A 2 59.76 -46.07 0.89
N LEU A 3 58.90 -45.07 0.76
CA LEU A 3 59.31 -43.67 0.65
C LEU A 3 60.02 -43.26 1.95
N THR A 4 61.24 -42.72 1.83
CA THR A 4 61.99 -42.24 2.98
C THR A 4 61.28 -41.04 3.62
N PRO A 5 61.52 -40.75 4.90
CA PRO A 5 60.90 -39.60 5.59
C PRO A 5 61.10 -38.27 4.84
N TYR A 6 62.26 -38.11 4.19
CA TYR A 6 62.57 -36.97 3.36
C TYR A 6 61.72 -36.91 2.08
N GLN A 7 61.53 -38.03 1.40
CA GLN A 7 60.66 -38.13 0.21
C GLN A 7 59.19 -37.87 0.55
N LYS A 8 58.71 -38.35 1.71
CA LYS A 8 57.36 -38.04 2.21
C LYS A 8 57.17 -36.54 2.46
N LYS A 9 58.19 -35.87 2.99
CA LYS A 9 58.17 -34.41 3.22
C LYS A 9 58.14 -33.63 1.90
N GLN A 10 58.94 -34.04 0.91
CA GLN A 10 58.93 -33.42 -0.42
C GLN A 10 57.60 -33.62 -1.16
N ILE A 11 57.00 -34.82 -1.09
CA ILE A 11 55.70 -35.07 -1.73
C ILE A 11 54.59 -34.21 -1.10
N ARG A 12 54.62 -33.98 0.22
CA ARG A 12 53.67 -33.06 0.88
C ARG A 12 53.82 -31.63 0.38
N PHE A 13 55.06 -31.12 0.25
CA PHE A 13 55.29 -29.78 -0.32
C PHE A 13 54.80 -29.67 -1.76
N VAL A 14 55.05 -30.69 -2.59
CA VAL A 14 54.57 -30.72 -3.98
C VAL A 14 53.04 -30.74 -4.04
N LEU A 15 52.37 -31.53 -3.19
CA LEU A 15 50.90 -31.56 -3.13
C LEU A 15 50.29 -30.24 -2.66
N VAL A 16 50.88 -29.60 -1.65
CA VAL A 16 50.46 -28.26 -1.20
C VAL A 16 50.64 -27.22 -2.31
N LEU A 17 51.72 -27.30 -3.07
CA LEU A 17 51.94 -26.40 -4.21
C LEU A 17 50.95 -26.68 -5.36
N LEU A 18 50.70 -27.95 -5.66
CA LEU A 18 49.90 -28.39 -6.80
C LEU A 18 48.39 -28.19 -6.57
N LEU A 19 47.93 -28.24 -5.32
CA LEU A 19 46.53 -27.95 -4.95
C LEU A 19 46.34 -26.51 -4.45
N GLY A 20 47.33 -25.95 -3.75
CA GLY A 20 47.26 -24.63 -3.15
C GLY A 20 47.28 -23.50 -4.18
N ILE A 21 48.11 -23.60 -5.22
CA ILE A 21 48.17 -22.55 -6.26
C ILE A 21 46.85 -22.47 -7.07
N PRO A 22 46.27 -23.59 -7.56
CA PRO A 22 44.96 -23.52 -8.20
C PRO A 22 43.85 -23.07 -7.26
N ALA A 23 43.88 -23.48 -5.98
CA ALA A 23 42.89 -23.06 -5.00
C ALA A 23 42.98 -21.56 -4.68
N THR A 24 44.17 -20.97 -4.60
CA THR A 24 44.34 -19.53 -4.41
C THR A 24 43.95 -18.75 -5.65
N ILE A 25 44.29 -19.23 -6.86
CA ILE A 25 43.82 -18.62 -8.11
C ILE A 25 42.30 -18.70 -8.22
N PHE A 26 41.69 -19.82 -7.84
CA PHE A 26 40.23 -19.99 -7.80
C PHE A 26 39.58 -19.09 -6.76
N ALA A 27 40.16 -18.96 -5.56
CA ALA A 27 39.68 -18.06 -4.52
C ALA A 27 39.81 -16.59 -4.91
N VAL A 28 40.90 -16.20 -5.59
CA VAL A 28 41.07 -14.85 -6.16
C VAL A 28 40.07 -14.61 -7.29
N TYR A 29 39.86 -15.59 -8.19
CA TYR A 29 38.87 -15.48 -9.26
C TYR A 29 37.45 -15.34 -8.70
N LYS A 30 37.07 -16.16 -7.71
CA LYS A 30 35.77 -16.06 -7.02
C LYS A 30 35.63 -14.80 -6.18
N GLY A 31 36.71 -14.33 -5.54
CA GLY A 31 36.74 -13.07 -4.80
C GLY A 31 36.60 -11.85 -5.71
N VAL A 32 37.21 -11.88 -6.90
CA VAL A 32 37.04 -10.85 -7.94
C VAL A 32 35.63 -10.91 -8.55
N GLU A 33 35.01 -12.09 -8.66
CA GLU A 33 33.60 -12.24 -9.06
C GLU A 33 32.63 -11.67 -8.00
N TYR A 34 32.98 -11.75 -6.70
CA TYR A 34 32.23 -11.13 -5.59
C TYR A 34 32.48 -9.61 -5.45
N LEU A 35 33.64 -9.10 -5.87
CA LEU A 35 33.95 -7.66 -5.85
C LEU A 35 33.62 -6.92 -7.17
N SER A 36 33.33 -7.62 -8.26
CA SER A 36 33.10 -7.00 -9.59
C SER A 36 31.67 -7.12 -10.12
N GLN A 37 30.72 -7.57 -9.30
CA GLN A 37 29.34 -7.18 -9.55
C GLN A 37 29.22 -5.71 -9.18
N ALA A 38 29.38 -4.84 -10.17
CA ALA A 38 28.92 -3.46 -10.08
C ALA A 38 27.40 -3.51 -9.84
N THR A 39 27.00 -3.56 -8.57
CA THR A 39 25.64 -3.25 -8.14
C THR A 39 25.29 -1.88 -8.72
N GLY A 40 24.15 -1.77 -9.40
CA GLY A 40 23.72 -0.55 -10.10
C GLY A 40 23.81 0.71 -9.23
N ASP A 41 23.77 1.87 -9.89
CA ASP A 41 23.90 3.17 -9.22
C ASP A 41 22.65 3.52 -8.39
N PRO A 42 22.77 3.77 -7.06
CA PRO A 42 21.66 4.25 -6.23
C PRO A 42 21.32 5.74 -6.48
N THR A 43 22.08 6.45 -7.31
CA THR A 43 21.89 7.89 -7.54
C THR A 43 20.47 8.19 -8.04
N PRO A 44 19.73 9.12 -7.38
CA PRO A 44 18.44 9.60 -7.87
C PRO A 44 18.56 10.21 -9.27
N GLU A 45 17.82 9.64 -10.22
CA GLU A 45 17.76 10.11 -11.58
C GLU A 45 16.38 10.64 -11.93
N GLN A 46 16.37 11.72 -12.72
CA GLN A 46 15.15 12.33 -13.26
C GLN A 46 14.12 12.66 -12.17
N VAL A 47 14.58 13.38 -11.16
CA VAL A 47 13.72 13.85 -10.06
C VAL A 47 12.70 14.83 -10.61
N VAL A 48 11.42 14.56 -10.37
CA VAL A 48 10.30 15.40 -10.79
C VAL A 48 9.35 15.68 -9.63
N ILE A 49 8.68 16.82 -9.71
CA ILE A 49 7.59 17.20 -8.80
C ILE A 49 6.23 17.06 -9.48
N SER A 50 5.24 16.63 -8.71
CA SER A 50 3.85 16.49 -9.11
C SER A 50 2.92 16.74 -7.91
N ASN A 51 1.60 16.76 -8.16
CA ASN A 51 0.57 16.92 -7.13
C ASN A 51 0.84 18.11 -6.19
N VAL A 52 1.30 19.23 -6.74
CA VAL A 52 1.65 20.41 -5.96
C VAL A 52 0.35 21.11 -5.54
N THR A 53 0.12 21.21 -4.23
CA THR A 53 -1.00 21.92 -3.63
C THR A 53 -0.50 23.02 -2.69
N ASN A 54 -1.41 23.66 -1.95
CA ASN A 54 -1.03 24.59 -0.90
C ASN A 54 -0.49 23.91 0.36
N VAL A 55 -0.62 22.59 0.51
CA VAL A 55 -0.17 21.86 1.71
C VAL A 55 0.56 20.55 1.41
N SER A 56 0.80 20.24 0.13
CA SER A 56 1.46 19.00 -0.27
C SER A 56 2.27 19.15 -1.55
N ILE A 57 3.31 18.34 -1.66
CA ILE A 57 4.17 18.19 -2.85
C ILE A 57 4.54 16.71 -2.96
N VAL A 58 4.42 16.14 -4.15
CA VAL A 58 4.95 14.81 -4.44
C VAL A 58 6.30 14.93 -5.15
N LEU A 59 7.28 14.18 -4.69
CA LEU A 59 8.53 13.95 -5.40
C LEU A 59 8.56 12.51 -5.92
N SER A 60 9.01 12.35 -7.17
CA SER A 60 9.30 11.02 -7.71
C SER A 60 10.59 11.01 -8.50
N TRP A 61 11.30 9.87 -8.45
CA TRP A 61 12.58 9.67 -9.13
C TRP A 61 12.83 8.18 -9.36
N TYR A 62 13.90 7.88 -10.09
CA TYR A 62 14.30 6.51 -10.41
C TYR A 62 15.77 6.26 -10.07
N THR A 63 16.13 5.00 -9.89
CA THR A 63 17.49 4.53 -9.59
C THR A 63 17.84 3.33 -10.47
N GLN A 64 19.12 3.01 -10.63
CA GLN A 64 19.56 1.87 -11.46
C GLN A 64 19.60 0.54 -10.68
N LYS A 65 19.44 0.59 -9.35
CA LYS A 65 19.25 -0.59 -8.49
C LYS A 65 18.16 -0.32 -7.47
N GLU A 66 17.51 -1.38 -6.99
CA GLU A 66 16.49 -1.27 -5.97
C GLU A 66 17.08 -0.80 -4.63
N VAL A 67 16.55 0.32 -4.12
CA VAL A 67 16.99 0.94 -2.86
C VAL A 67 15.80 1.44 -2.07
N GLU A 68 16.01 1.78 -0.80
CA GLU A 68 15.03 2.54 -0.04
C GLU A 68 15.20 4.03 -0.36
N GLY A 69 14.07 4.73 -0.51
CA GLY A 69 14.04 6.15 -0.85
C GLY A 69 13.29 6.95 0.21
N TYR A 70 13.86 8.07 0.64
CA TYR A 70 13.23 9.04 1.54
C TYR A 70 13.47 10.45 1.06
N VAL A 71 12.59 11.37 1.43
CA VAL A 71 12.81 12.81 1.27
C VAL A 71 12.82 13.47 2.64
N ILE A 72 13.84 14.28 2.91
CA ILE A 72 13.88 15.17 4.07
C ILE A 72 13.56 16.58 3.58
N PRO A 73 12.39 17.15 3.93
CA PRO A 73 12.11 18.55 3.65
C PRO A 73 12.95 19.44 4.55
N VAL A 74 13.42 20.56 3.99
CA VAL A 74 14.22 21.57 4.67
C VAL A 74 13.51 22.91 4.54
N LEU A 75 13.17 23.50 5.68
CA LEU A 75 12.53 24.82 5.78
C LEU A 75 13.46 25.74 6.56
N ASP A 76 13.80 26.90 5.97
CA ASP A 76 14.73 27.88 6.56
C ASP A 76 16.06 27.28 7.05
N GLY A 77 16.57 26.29 6.31
CA GLY A 77 17.82 25.59 6.64
C GLY A 77 17.70 24.54 7.76
N VAL A 78 16.49 24.26 8.23
CA VAL A 78 16.23 23.24 9.25
C VAL A 78 15.65 21.98 8.59
N GLU A 79 16.38 20.86 8.71
CA GLU A 79 15.89 19.53 8.31
C GLU A 79 14.65 19.14 9.15
N LYS A 80 13.61 18.66 8.47
CA LYS A 80 12.39 18.10 9.09
C LYS A 80 12.50 16.57 9.16
N ALA A 81 11.44 15.92 9.63
CA ALA A 81 11.41 14.46 9.68
C ALA A 81 11.51 13.87 8.25
N PRO A 82 12.25 12.76 8.06
CA PRO A 82 12.29 12.05 6.78
C PRO A 82 10.91 11.48 6.47
N VAL A 83 10.49 11.61 5.22
CA VAL A 83 9.26 11.05 4.69
C VAL A 83 9.62 9.91 3.75
N ALA A 84 9.10 8.72 4.03
CA ALA A 84 9.33 7.52 3.23
C ALA A 84 8.49 7.50 1.94
N ASP A 85 8.81 6.56 1.06
CA ASP A 85 7.96 6.22 -0.08
C ASP A 85 6.53 5.90 0.38
N LYS A 86 5.53 6.42 -0.34
CA LYS A 86 4.11 6.22 -0.04
C LYS A 86 3.72 4.74 -0.05
N ARG A 87 4.42 3.91 -0.80
CA ARG A 87 4.19 2.46 -0.89
C ARG A 87 4.78 1.69 0.29
N GLY A 88 5.33 2.38 1.30
CA GLY A 88 5.86 1.79 2.52
C GLY A 88 7.31 1.32 2.39
N ALA A 89 7.74 0.53 3.38
CA ALA A 89 9.09 -0.04 3.41
C ALA A 89 9.33 -0.97 2.21
N GLY A 90 10.58 -1.05 1.73
CA GLY A 90 10.95 -1.89 0.60
C GLY A 90 11.88 -1.20 -0.39
N LYS A 91 12.73 -2.02 -1.03
CA LYS A 91 13.68 -1.57 -2.05
C LYS A 91 12.99 -1.52 -3.40
N ARG A 92 13.12 -0.40 -4.13
CA ARG A 92 12.46 -0.15 -5.41
C ARG A 92 13.36 0.61 -6.36
N LEU A 93 13.11 0.46 -7.67
CA LEU A 93 13.76 1.26 -8.72
C LEU A 93 13.10 2.63 -8.91
N SER A 94 11.83 2.73 -8.58
CA SER A 94 11.04 3.96 -8.65
C SER A 94 10.71 4.42 -7.24
N HIS A 95 10.70 5.71 -6.99
CA HIS A 95 10.37 6.28 -5.70
C HIS A 95 9.27 7.31 -5.84
N TYR A 96 8.33 7.30 -4.89
CA TYR A 96 7.16 8.16 -4.85
C TYR A 96 6.93 8.63 -3.42
N VAL A 97 7.33 9.86 -3.11
CA VAL A 97 7.25 10.41 -1.75
C VAL A 97 6.25 11.56 -1.74
N GLU A 98 5.20 11.41 -0.93
CA GLU A 98 4.16 12.40 -0.75
C GLU A 98 4.41 13.21 0.52
N LEU A 99 4.89 14.45 0.36
CA LEU A 99 5.03 15.39 1.47
C LEU A 99 3.67 16.03 1.74
N ARG A 100 3.18 15.91 2.97
CA ARG A 100 1.90 16.48 3.43
C ARG A 100 2.11 17.48 4.55
N SER A 101 1.04 18.21 4.90
CA SER A 101 1.03 19.17 6.01
C SER A 101 2.11 20.25 5.88
N LEU A 102 2.42 20.65 4.64
CA LEU A 102 3.33 21.75 4.34
C LEU A 102 2.62 23.09 4.54
N GLU A 103 3.40 24.14 4.80
CA GLU A 103 2.88 25.50 4.91
C GLU A 103 2.52 26.04 3.51
N PRO A 104 1.37 26.72 3.32
CA PRO A 104 1.04 27.39 2.06
C PRO A 104 2.02 28.48 1.65
N ASP A 105 2.13 28.75 0.35
CA ASP A 105 2.99 29.80 -0.23
C ASP A 105 4.46 29.74 0.22
N THR A 106 4.97 28.54 0.51
CA THR A 106 6.26 28.34 1.19
C THR A 106 7.22 27.54 0.32
N GLU A 107 8.44 28.05 0.16
CA GLU A 107 9.52 27.34 -0.54
C GLU A 107 10.22 26.35 0.39
N TYR A 108 10.26 25.08 -0.03
CA TYR A 108 11.02 24.03 0.63
C TYR A 108 12.21 23.63 -0.22
N SER A 109 13.32 23.32 0.42
CA SER A 109 14.40 22.54 -0.19
C SER A 109 14.26 21.07 0.22
N PHE A 110 14.81 20.15 -0.57
CA PHE A 110 14.68 18.72 -0.34
C PHE A 110 16.05 18.05 -0.35
N ILE A 111 16.25 17.13 0.61
CA ILE A 111 17.38 16.20 0.59
C ILE A 111 16.80 14.83 0.28
N LEU A 112 17.20 14.27 -0.86
CA LEU A 112 16.83 12.91 -1.23
C LEU A 112 17.81 11.96 -0.56
N MET A 113 17.29 10.96 0.15
CA MET A 113 18.06 9.85 0.70
C MET A 113 17.91 8.66 -0.23
N SER A 114 19.03 8.12 -0.70
CA SER A 114 19.05 6.90 -1.50
C SER A 114 20.26 6.05 -1.11
N ASP A 115 20.00 4.83 -0.64
CA ASP A 115 21.03 3.90 -0.13
C ASP A 115 21.96 4.54 0.91
N GLU A 116 21.36 5.20 1.92
CA GLU A 116 22.02 5.95 3.00
C GLU A 116 22.81 7.20 2.55
N GLN A 117 22.81 7.53 1.26
CA GLN A 117 23.47 8.73 0.72
C GLN A 117 22.51 9.91 0.59
N LYS A 118 23.01 11.10 0.92
CA LYS A 118 22.29 12.38 0.83
C LYS A 118 22.53 13.05 -0.53
N TYR A 119 21.46 13.49 -1.18
CA TYR A 119 21.49 14.25 -2.43
C TYR A 119 20.69 15.54 -2.29
N GLU A 120 21.37 16.68 -2.30
CA GLU A 120 20.76 18.01 -2.07
C GLU A 120 20.51 18.80 -3.36
N SER A 121 21.10 18.36 -4.47
CA SER A 121 20.99 19.04 -5.76
C SER A 121 21.01 18.07 -6.94
N GLY A 122 20.29 18.44 -7.99
CA GLY A 122 20.31 17.81 -9.28
C GLY A 122 20.98 18.69 -10.34
N THR A 123 20.96 18.22 -11.58
CA THR A 123 21.53 18.92 -12.75
C THR A 123 20.93 20.30 -13.01
N THR A 124 19.75 20.62 -12.44
CA THR A 124 19.10 21.93 -12.58
C THR A 124 19.33 22.86 -11.38
N GLY A 125 20.00 22.38 -10.33
CA GLY A 125 20.28 23.14 -9.10
C GLY A 125 19.85 22.40 -7.84
N ALA A 126 19.72 23.11 -6.73
CA ALA A 126 19.20 22.55 -5.48
C ALA A 126 17.77 22.01 -5.70
N TYR A 127 17.46 20.86 -5.08
CA TYR A 127 16.09 20.33 -5.11
C TYR A 127 15.18 21.24 -4.30
N LYS A 128 14.29 21.97 -4.99
CA LYS A 128 13.40 22.94 -4.37
C LYS A 128 12.05 22.98 -5.07
N ALA A 129 11.01 23.24 -4.29
CA ALA A 129 9.68 23.55 -4.81
C ALA A 129 8.92 24.40 -3.81
N LYS A 130 7.96 25.16 -4.32
CA LYS A 130 7.11 26.04 -3.54
C LYS A 130 5.69 25.49 -3.50
N THR A 131 5.09 25.41 -2.32
CA THR A 131 3.65 25.14 -2.17
C THR A 131 2.84 26.31 -2.70
N LEU A 132 1.62 26.02 -3.14
CA LEU A 132 0.73 27.04 -3.70
C LEU A 132 0.13 27.94 -2.62
N ASN A 133 -0.35 29.09 -3.06
CA ASN A 133 -1.22 29.92 -2.23
C ASN A 133 -2.55 29.22 -1.90
N VAL A 134 -3.16 29.61 -0.79
CA VAL A 134 -4.51 29.14 -0.44
C VAL A 134 -5.50 29.61 -1.51
N ALA A 135 -6.06 28.65 -2.26
CA ALA A 135 -7.02 28.94 -3.31
C ALA A 135 -8.32 29.53 -2.73
N LYS A 136 -8.88 30.53 -3.40
CA LYS A 136 -10.17 31.14 -3.04
C LYS A 136 -11.38 30.33 -3.50
N GLU A 137 -11.16 29.44 -4.47
CA GLU A 137 -12.16 28.55 -5.04
C GLU A 137 -11.59 27.13 -5.04
N THR A 138 -12.40 26.15 -4.69
CA THR A 138 -12.07 24.72 -4.76
C THR A 138 -12.99 24.06 -5.80
N PRO A 139 -12.58 23.97 -7.07
CA PRO A 139 -13.37 23.25 -8.07
C PRO A 139 -13.42 21.77 -7.72
N SER A 140 -14.52 21.12 -8.11
CA SER A 140 -14.70 19.69 -7.88
C SER A 140 -13.58 18.90 -8.55
N PRO A 141 -12.90 17.99 -7.83
CA PRO A 141 -11.83 17.20 -8.41
C PRO A 141 -12.39 16.29 -9.51
N VAL A 142 -11.70 16.24 -10.65
CA VAL A 142 -12.03 15.33 -11.75
C VAL A 142 -11.23 14.06 -11.56
N GLU A 143 -11.84 13.06 -10.95
CA GLU A 143 -11.23 11.74 -10.81
C GLU A 143 -11.20 11.00 -12.15
N VAL A 144 -10.06 10.41 -12.50
CA VAL A 144 -9.92 9.49 -13.63
C VAL A 144 -9.20 8.22 -13.18
N HIS A 145 -9.52 7.10 -13.80
CA HIS A 145 -8.95 5.80 -13.44
C HIS A 145 -8.72 4.92 -14.68
N GLY A 146 -7.92 3.88 -14.54
CA GLY A 146 -7.62 2.96 -15.63
C GLY A 146 -6.77 1.77 -15.18
N PHE A 147 -6.28 1.03 -16.17
CA PHE A 147 -5.35 -0.08 -15.96
C PHE A 147 -4.07 0.16 -16.77
N LEU A 148 -2.91 -0.09 -16.15
CA LEU A 148 -1.62 -0.20 -16.79
C LEU A 148 -1.29 -1.68 -16.98
N GLU A 149 -1.02 -2.08 -18.21
CA GLU A 149 -0.70 -3.45 -18.58
C GLU A 149 0.82 -3.66 -18.70
N GLY A 150 1.27 -4.91 -18.61
CA GLY A 150 2.66 -5.29 -18.83
C GLY A 150 3.19 -6.28 -17.78
N SER A 151 4.34 -6.87 -18.06
CA SER A 151 5.07 -7.65 -17.06
C SER A 151 5.74 -6.72 -16.05
N SER A 152 5.58 -6.97 -14.75
CA SER A 152 6.24 -6.22 -13.67
C SER A 152 5.81 -4.76 -13.56
N ILE A 153 4.51 -4.52 -13.64
CA ILE A 153 3.86 -3.21 -13.41
C ILE A 153 3.91 -2.73 -11.96
N GLU A 154 4.24 -3.59 -11.01
CA GLU A 154 4.44 -3.23 -9.59
C GLU A 154 5.41 -2.05 -9.46
N ASP A 155 5.17 -1.17 -8.50
CA ASP A 155 5.90 0.09 -8.32
C ASP A 155 5.83 1.07 -9.51
N SER A 156 5.04 0.85 -10.54
CA SER A 156 4.90 1.87 -11.59
C SER A 156 4.22 3.12 -11.06
N ILE A 157 4.55 4.27 -11.66
CA ILE A 157 3.94 5.55 -11.41
C ILE A 157 3.23 5.99 -12.68
N VAL A 158 1.96 6.39 -12.54
CA VAL A 158 1.19 7.00 -13.62
C VAL A 158 1.18 8.51 -13.42
N TYR A 159 1.42 9.24 -14.51
CA TYR A 159 1.37 10.69 -14.59
C TYR A 159 0.34 11.12 -15.64
N ILE A 160 -0.37 12.21 -15.35
CA ILE A 160 -1.15 12.95 -16.35
C ILE A 160 -0.57 14.34 -16.45
N LEU A 161 -0.16 14.71 -17.66
CA LEU A 161 0.43 15.98 -18.00
C LEU A 161 -0.42 16.70 -19.05
N PHE A 162 -0.33 18.02 -19.10
CA PHE A 162 -0.94 18.81 -20.17
C PHE A 162 0.04 18.90 -21.35
N GLU A 163 -0.44 18.70 -22.59
CA GLU A 163 0.41 18.71 -23.81
C GLU A 163 1.20 20.03 -23.94
N ASN A 164 0.59 21.14 -23.51
CA ASN A 164 1.20 22.47 -23.55
C ASN A 164 2.19 22.75 -22.41
N LYS A 165 2.35 21.82 -21.46
CA LYS A 165 3.26 21.91 -20.31
C LYS A 165 3.02 23.11 -19.38
N SER A 166 1.82 23.68 -19.35
CA SER A 166 1.55 24.89 -18.57
C SER A 166 1.20 24.64 -17.10
N ALA A 167 1.09 23.39 -16.67
CA ALA A 167 0.51 23.01 -15.38
C ALA A 167 1.33 21.94 -14.68
N TYR A 168 1.28 21.89 -13.34
CA TYR A 168 1.93 20.83 -12.59
C TYR A 168 1.35 19.46 -12.98
N PRO A 169 2.18 18.44 -13.22
CA PRO A 169 1.72 17.07 -13.43
C PRO A 169 0.92 16.58 -12.23
N VAL A 170 -0.09 15.75 -12.50
CA VAL A 170 -0.70 14.93 -11.46
C VAL A 170 -0.21 13.49 -11.61
N SER A 171 -0.09 12.77 -10.51
CA SER A 171 0.46 11.42 -10.48
C SER A 171 -0.15 10.56 -9.40
N THR A 172 -0.02 9.25 -9.58
CA THR A 172 -0.42 8.22 -8.61
C THR A 172 0.44 6.98 -8.79
N VAL A 173 0.46 6.12 -7.77
CA VAL A 173 1.12 4.81 -7.85
C VAL A 173 0.14 3.79 -8.45
N VAL A 174 0.68 2.77 -9.10
CA VAL A 174 -0.09 1.67 -9.70
C VAL A 174 -0.17 0.51 -8.70
N SER A 175 -1.36 -0.09 -8.55
CA SER A 175 -1.54 -1.29 -7.74
C SER A 175 -0.85 -2.51 -8.37
N SER A 176 -0.67 -3.58 -7.61
CA SER A 176 -0.17 -4.86 -8.14
C SER A 176 -1.04 -5.43 -9.28
N SER A 177 -2.35 -5.11 -9.28
CA SER A 177 -3.31 -5.46 -10.34
C SER A 177 -3.28 -4.54 -11.57
N GLY A 178 -2.46 -3.49 -11.57
CA GLY A 178 -2.35 -2.52 -12.67
C GLY A 178 -3.36 -1.40 -12.60
N SER A 179 -4.28 -1.44 -11.63
CA SER A 179 -5.26 -0.38 -11.43
C SER A 179 -4.57 0.89 -10.94
N TRP A 180 -5.08 2.03 -11.40
CA TRP A 180 -4.67 3.34 -10.94
C TRP A 180 -5.84 4.30 -10.95
N MET A 181 -5.81 5.25 -10.02
CA MET A 181 -6.78 6.33 -9.91
C MET A 181 -6.06 7.61 -9.51
N VAL A 182 -6.41 8.72 -10.17
CA VAL A 182 -5.80 10.03 -9.92
C VAL A 182 -6.85 11.14 -10.04
N TYR A 183 -6.76 12.12 -9.14
CA TYR A 183 -7.54 13.34 -9.23
C TYR A 183 -6.84 14.34 -10.15
N LEU A 184 -7.47 14.68 -11.27
CA LEU A 184 -6.99 15.68 -12.22
C LEU A 184 -7.32 17.10 -11.72
N TYR A 185 -6.68 17.46 -10.62
CA TYR A 185 -6.73 18.77 -9.98
C TYR A 185 -5.31 19.34 -9.90
N THR A 186 -5.07 20.46 -10.58
CA THR A 186 -3.74 21.08 -10.64
C THR A 186 -3.84 22.57 -10.97
N ASN A 187 -2.74 23.27 -10.75
CA ASN A 187 -2.60 24.69 -11.01
C ASN A 187 -1.60 24.95 -12.15
N ASN A 188 -1.77 26.10 -12.80
CA ASN A 188 -0.83 26.60 -13.77
C ASN A 188 0.49 26.95 -13.07
N ILE A 189 1.62 26.62 -13.72
CA ILE A 189 2.95 26.80 -13.14
C ILE A 189 3.32 28.29 -13.03
N ASP A 190 2.89 29.11 -14.00
CA ASP A 190 3.30 30.51 -14.10
C ASP A 190 2.47 31.44 -13.20
N ASP A 191 1.15 31.25 -13.18
CA ASP A 191 0.22 32.16 -12.52
C ASP A 191 -0.57 31.56 -11.34
N GLU A 192 -0.28 30.30 -10.99
CA GLU A 192 -0.93 29.54 -9.91
C GLU A 192 -2.46 29.41 -10.06
N SER A 193 -3.04 29.78 -11.21
CA SER A 193 -4.48 29.66 -11.42
C SER A 193 -4.90 28.20 -11.59
N ILE A 194 -6.12 27.87 -11.16
CA ILE A 194 -6.59 26.49 -11.26
C ILE A 194 -6.88 26.14 -12.72
N VAL A 195 -6.35 25.01 -13.16
CA VAL A 195 -6.51 24.55 -14.54
C VAL A 195 -7.82 23.81 -14.68
N LYS A 196 -8.69 24.31 -15.56
CA LYS A 196 -9.96 23.67 -15.88
C LYS A 196 -9.78 22.64 -16.99
N VAL A 197 -10.22 21.42 -16.72
CA VAL A 197 -10.25 20.34 -17.70
C VAL A 197 -11.58 20.34 -18.43
N THR A 198 -11.52 20.32 -19.74
CA THR A 198 -12.68 20.27 -20.65
C THR A 198 -12.51 19.08 -21.59
N ALA A 199 -13.56 18.73 -22.35
CA ALA A 199 -13.52 17.61 -23.30
C ALA A 199 -12.35 17.72 -24.32
N ASP A 200 -11.98 18.94 -24.70
CA ASP A 200 -10.95 19.22 -25.71
C ASP A 200 -9.55 19.46 -25.10
N THR A 201 -9.43 19.41 -23.76
CA THR A 201 -8.14 19.58 -23.08
C THR A 201 -7.20 18.47 -23.51
N LYS A 202 -6.04 18.83 -24.08
CA LYS A 202 -5.05 17.86 -24.53
C LYS A 202 -4.12 17.43 -23.40
N LEU A 203 -4.00 16.14 -23.23
CA LEU A 203 -3.28 15.48 -22.16
C LEU A 203 -2.29 14.47 -22.71
N VAL A 204 -1.28 14.20 -21.89
CA VAL A 204 -0.33 13.10 -22.02
C VAL A 204 -0.54 12.22 -20.80
N LEU A 205 -1.00 10.99 -21.01
CA LEU A 205 -1.05 9.95 -19.99
C LEU A 205 0.22 9.11 -20.10
N MET A 206 0.98 9.02 -19.02
CA MET A 206 2.26 8.33 -18.98
C MET A 206 2.31 7.32 -17.84
N GLY A 207 2.65 6.08 -18.14
CA GLY A 207 2.97 5.05 -17.15
C GLY A 207 4.47 4.82 -17.14
N ARG A 208 5.08 4.68 -15.97
CA ARG A 208 6.53 4.56 -15.89
C ARG A 208 6.96 3.66 -14.76
N LYS A 209 7.79 2.66 -15.09
CA LYS A 209 8.34 1.70 -14.12
C LYS A 209 9.77 2.05 -13.74
N ASP A 210 10.58 2.38 -14.73
CA ASP A 210 12.00 2.71 -14.53
C ASP A 210 12.52 3.71 -15.59
N LEU A 211 13.84 3.81 -15.72
CA LEU A 211 14.50 4.72 -16.64
C LEU A 211 14.29 4.36 -18.12
N ALA A 212 14.02 3.08 -18.44
CA ALA A 212 13.86 2.54 -19.78
C ALA A 212 12.42 2.11 -20.12
N ASN A 213 11.65 1.70 -19.11
CA ASN A 213 10.32 1.11 -19.27
C ASN A 213 9.21 2.11 -18.94
N GLY A 214 8.34 2.36 -19.92
CA GLY A 214 7.16 3.20 -19.77
C GLY A 214 6.15 3.05 -20.90
N ALA A 215 5.05 3.78 -20.79
CA ALA A 215 3.96 3.83 -21.74
C ALA A 215 3.50 5.28 -21.89
N VAL A 216 3.13 5.71 -23.10
CA VAL A 216 2.64 7.07 -23.35
C VAL A 216 1.43 7.03 -24.27
N LEU A 217 0.37 7.74 -23.87
CA LEU A 217 -0.80 8.01 -24.68
C LEU A 217 -1.04 9.53 -24.72
N GLU A 218 -1.29 10.05 -25.91
CA GLU A 218 -1.56 11.47 -26.14
C GLU A 218 -2.95 11.64 -26.76
N GLY A 219 -3.72 12.60 -26.27
CA GLY A 219 -5.07 12.82 -26.77
C GLY A 219 -5.82 13.91 -26.03
N THR A 220 -7.03 14.22 -26.49
CA THR A 220 -7.93 15.06 -25.71
C THR A 220 -8.50 14.27 -24.52
N PHE A 221 -8.92 14.95 -23.47
CA PHE A 221 -9.53 14.35 -22.29
C PHE A 221 -10.70 13.42 -22.66
N SER A 222 -11.59 13.88 -23.56
CA SER A 222 -12.74 13.08 -24.01
C SER A 222 -12.39 11.94 -24.98
N ALA A 223 -11.19 11.95 -25.56
CA ALA A 223 -10.69 10.82 -26.33
C ALA A 223 -10.11 9.75 -25.39
N LEU A 224 -9.19 10.17 -24.50
CA LEU A 224 -8.50 9.28 -23.57
C LEU A 224 -9.44 8.67 -22.52
N PHE A 225 -10.42 9.41 -22.03
CA PHE A 225 -11.32 8.98 -20.98
C PHE A 225 -12.77 8.93 -21.45
N ASP A 226 -13.47 7.84 -21.11
CA ASP A 226 -14.89 7.68 -21.41
C ASP A 226 -15.79 8.54 -20.50
N SER A 227 -17.11 8.45 -20.68
CA SER A 227 -18.08 9.20 -19.86
C SER A 227 -18.07 8.83 -18.37
N ASN A 228 -17.48 7.68 -18.02
CA ASN A 228 -17.28 7.23 -16.64
C ASN A 228 -15.90 7.62 -16.11
N ARG A 229 -15.13 8.40 -16.88
CA ARG A 229 -13.77 8.85 -16.53
C ARG A 229 -12.77 7.69 -16.44
N LYS A 230 -13.12 6.55 -17.04
CA LYS A 230 -12.22 5.41 -17.20
C LYS A 230 -11.39 5.58 -18.46
N LEU A 231 -10.13 5.16 -18.43
CA LEU A 231 -9.30 5.06 -19.62
C LEU A 231 -10.04 4.25 -20.69
N ASN A 232 -10.20 4.87 -21.87
CA ASN A 232 -10.98 4.32 -22.96
C ASN A 232 -10.33 3.03 -23.48
N GLN A 233 -11.14 1.96 -23.57
CA GLN A 233 -10.71 0.62 -23.98
C GLN A 233 -10.15 0.55 -25.41
N ALA A 234 -10.36 1.60 -26.22
CA ALA A 234 -9.72 1.73 -27.52
C ALA A 234 -8.20 1.91 -27.44
N TYR A 235 -7.66 2.30 -26.27
CA TYR A 235 -6.24 2.44 -26.04
C TYR A 235 -5.67 1.22 -25.30
N THR A 236 -4.51 0.77 -25.74
CA THR A 236 -3.66 -0.15 -24.97
C THR A 236 -2.65 0.70 -24.21
N PHE A 237 -2.70 0.66 -22.88
CA PHE A 237 -1.76 1.36 -22.02
C PHE A 237 -0.85 0.32 -21.36
N GLU A 238 0.16 -0.10 -22.12
CA GLU A 238 1.04 -1.21 -21.75
C GLU A 238 2.49 -0.72 -21.66
N LEU A 239 3.21 -1.14 -20.62
CA LEU A 239 4.63 -0.86 -20.44
C LEU A 239 5.46 -1.49 -21.55
N GLY A 240 6.35 -0.69 -22.13
CA GLY A 240 7.37 -1.16 -23.06
C GLY A 240 8.61 -0.26 -23.05
N ASP A 241 9.55 -0.57 -23.93
CA ASP A 241 10.76 0.24 -24.11
C ASP A 241 10.39 1.61 -24.69
N THR A 242 10.35 2.63 -23.83
CA THR A 242 9.98 3.99 -24.22
C THR A 242 11.08 4.97 -23.82
N GLN A 243 11.70 5.60 -24.82
CA GLN A 243 12.79 6.55 -24.62
C GLN A 243 12.27 7.98 -24.44
N ASN A 244 13.06 8.83 -23.76
CA ASN A 244 12.81 10.27 -23.61
C ASN A 244 11.52 10.66 -22.87
N LEU A 245 11.03 9.82 -21.96
CA LEU A 245 9.82 10.10 -21.15
C LEU A 245 9.92 11.44 -20.40
N ILE A 246 11.10 11.79 -19.87
CA ILE A 246 11.31 13.06 -19.16
C ILE A 246 10.99 14.30 -20.01
N SER A 247 11.06 14.18 -21.34
CA SER A 247 10.80 15.30 -22.24
C SER A 247 9.33 15.74 -22.29
N TYR A 248 8.39 14.95 -21.77
CA TYR A 248 7.00 15.32 -21.66
C TYR A 248 6.71 16.25 -20.48
N PHE A 249 7.55 16.23 -19.44
CA PHE A 249 7.37 17.05 -18.26
C PHE A 249 7.57 18.54 -18.58
N PRO A 250 6.82 19.44 -17.91
CA PRO A 250 7.17 20.85 -17.81
C PRO A 250 8.60 21.02 -17.26
N PRO A 251 9.49 21.78 -17.91
CA PRO A 251 10.86 21.95 -17.45
C PRO A 251 10.99 22.42 -15.99
N GLU A 252 10.07 23.25 -15.53
CA GLU A 252 10.00 23.81 -14.17
C GLU A 252 9.73 22.73 -13.11
N THR A 253 9.17 21.59 -13.53
CA THR A 253 8.83 20.47 -12.65
C THR A 253 9.93 19.42 -12.59
N VAL A 254 10.98 19.56 -13.42
CA VAL A 254 12.11 18.64 -13.48
C VAL A 254 13.26 19.22 -12.66
N LEU A 255 13.52 18.61 -11.51
CA LEU A 255 14.64 19.01 -10.64
C LEU A 255 15.98 18.35 -11.04
N GLY A 256 15.96 17.50 -12.07
CA GLY A 256 17.15 16.90 -12.67
C GLY A 256 17.60 15.61 -12.01
N SER A 257 18.67 15.02 -12.52
CA SER A 257 19.34 13.88 -11.86
C SER A 257 20.36 14.39 -10.86
N ALA A 258 20.58 13.66 -9.78
CA ALA A 258 21.57 14.04 -8.78
C ALA A 258 22.96 14.24 -9.41
N SER A 259 23.59 15.36 -9.06
CA SER A 259 24.96 15.64 -9.50
C SER A 259 25.92 14.83 -8.63
N SER A 260 26.58 13.81 -9.20
CA SER A 260 27.66 13.09 -8.54
C SER A 260 28.87 14.01 -8.36
N THR A 261 28.84 14.84 -7.32
CA THR A 261 30.02 15.59 -6.90
C THR A 261 30.88 14.62 -6.09
N VAL A 262 31.68 13.81 -6.78
CA VAL A 262 32.83 13.19 -6.14
C VAL A 262 33.80 14.33 -5.85
N ILE A 263 33.74 14.87 -4.63
CA ILE A 263 34.84 15.67 -4.12
C ILE A 263 36.02 14.69 -4.01
N PRO A 264 37.12 14.88 -4.75
CA PRO A 264 38.34 14.16 -4.45
C PRO A 264 38.71 14.58 -3.03
N VAL A 265 38.73 13.62 -2.10
CA VAL A 265 39.41 13.84 -0.84
C VAL A 265 40.87 14.11 -1.23
N ASP A 266 41.36 15.31 -0.94
CA ASP A 266 42.79 15.60 -0.97
C ASP A 266 43.47 14.57 -0.05
N ASP A 267 44.27 13.68 -0.64
CA ASP A 267 45.23 12.82 0.04
C ASP A 267 46.31 13.73 0.67
N ASP A 268 45.98 14.34 1.80
CA ASP A 268 46.93 14.98 2.71
C ASP A 268 46.53 14.62 4.15
N ASP A 269 46.56 13.32 4.47
CA ASP A 269 46.76 12.87 5.84
C ASP A 269 47.71 11.67 5.84
N GLU A 270 48.86 11.90 6.48
CA GLU A 270 49.99 11.00 6.60
C GLU A 270 49.59 9.68 7.31
N ASP A 271 49.98 8.57 6.67
CA ASP A 271 50.42 7.29 7.25
C ASP A 271 50.26 7.12 8.78
N GLU A 272 49.15 6.53 9.22
CA GLU A 272 49.05 5.85 10.52
C GLU A 272 48.44 4.45 10.30
N THR A 273 49.32 3.48 10.08
CA THR A 273 49.00 2.05 10.05
C THR A 273 48.38 1.59 11.37
N PRO A 274 47.24 0.88 11.39
CA PRO A 274 46.75 0.26 12.62
C PRO A 274 47.56 -1.00 12.95
N THR A 275 48.32 -0.95 14.04
CA THR A 275 48.97 -2.11 14.65
C THR A 275 47.94 -3.15 15.13
N PRO A 276 48.13 -4.45 14.87
CA PRO A 276 47.28 -5.50 15.42
C PRO A 276 47.48 -5.67 16.94
N PRO A 277 46.43 -6.01 17.70
CA PRO A 277 46.56 -6.26 19.13
C PRO A 277 47.38 -7.53 19.41
N PRO A 278 48.14 -7.58 20.52
CA PRO A 278 49.05 -8.68 20.83
C PRO A 278 48.29 -9.95 21.23
N VAL A 279 48.73 -11.07 20.65
CA VAL A 279 48.37 -12.43 21.03
C VAL A 279 48.85 -12.71 22.46
N GLN A 280 47.93 -13.09 23.34
CA GLN A 280 48.25 -13.70 24.63
C GLN A 280 48.30 -15.24 24.47
N PRO A 281 49.21 -15.95 25.16
CA PRO A 281 49.37 -17.38 25.02
C PRO A 281 48.26 -18.16 25.72
N ASP A 282 47.77 -19.19 25.04
CA ASP A 282 46.95 -20.26 25.60
C ASP A 282 47.80 -21.10 26.58
N ASP A 283 47.33 -21.23 27.82
CA ASP A 283 47.78 -22.26 28.77
C ASP A 283 46.57 -23.13 29.18
N ASP A 284 46.74 -24.41 28.89
CA ASP A 284 46.26 -25.61 29.60
C ASP A 284 44.75 -25.94 29.70
N ASP A 285 44.32 -26.80 28.77
CA ASP A 285 43.65 -28.09 28.94
C ASP A 285 42.85 -28.38 30.25
N GLU A 286 41.52 -28.43 30.12
CA GLU A 286 40.71 -29.42 30.86
C GLU A 286 39.78 -30.19 29.88
N GLU A 287 39.96 -31.51 29.86
CA GLU A 287 39.26 -32.49 29.02
C GLU A 287 37.76 -32.57 29.35
N ILE A 288 36.91 -32.46 28.32
CA ILE A 288 35.50 -32.91 28.36
C ILE A 288 35.43 -34.28 27.65
N PRO A 289 34.78 -35.31 28.23
CA PRO A 289 34.76 -36.66 27.65
C PRO A 289 34.04 -36.72 26.31
N ASN A 290 34.65 -37.45 25.39
CA ASN A 290 34.16 -37.75 24.05
C ASN A 290 33.16 -38.92 24.11
N ASP A 291 31.92 -38.71 23.70
CA ASP A 291 30.89 -39.76 23.62
C ASP A 291 30.27 -39.78 22.21
N ASP A 292 31.13 -39.89 21.20
CA ASP A 292 30.76 -40.16 19.81
C ASP A 292 30.88 -41.67 19.51
N GLU A 293 29.89 -42.46 19.93
CA GLU A 293 29.58 -43.74 19.25
C GLU A 293 28.21 -43.64 18.55
N PRO A 294 28.15 -43.78 17.21
CA PRO A 294 26.89 -43.72 16.49
C PRO A 294 26.08 -45.01 16.71
N TYR A 295 24.92 -44.86 17.33
CA TYR A 295 23.92 -45.91 17.50
C TYR A 295 23.39 -46.37 16.12
N SER A 296 23.36 -47.68 15.88
CA SER A 296 22.99 -48.30 14.59
C SER A 296 21.69 -49.14 14.63
N GLY A 297 20.75 -48.80 15.51
CA GLY A 297 19.43 -49.45 15.54
C GLY A 297 18.46 -48.86 14.52
N GLU A 298 17.64 -49.71 13.88
CA GLU A 298 16.49 -49.24 13.09
C GLU A 298 15.47 -48.53 14.00
N TYR A 299 15.17 -47.27 13.71
CA TYR A 299 14.12 -46.53 14.41
C TYR A 299 12.77 -47.14 14.08
N THR A 300 12.06 -47.63 15.09
CA THR A 300 10.62 -47.87 15.01
C THR A 300 9.90 -46.88 15.91
N ILE A 301 9.13 -45.99 15.29
CA ILE A 301 8.25 -45.08 16.03
C ILE A 301 7.18 -45.93 16.68
N LYS A 302 7.15 -45.93 18.01
CA LYS A 302 6.13 -46.60 18.79
C LYS A 302 5.13 -45.56 19.29
N HIS A 303 3.94 -45.54 18.70
CA HIS A 303 2.86 -44.63 19.09
C HIS A 303 2.16 -45.18 20.34
N ASP A 304 2.63 -44.78 21.52
CA ASP A 304 2.02 -45.19 22.80
C ASP A 304 0.79 -44.32 23.18
N ILE A 305 0.38 -43.39 22.32
CA ILE A 305 -0.82 -42.56 22.46
C ILE A 305 -1.41 -42.27 21.08
N SER A 306 -2.74 -42.38 20.95
CA SER A 306 -3.44 -41.99 19.72
C SER A 306 -3.26 -40.49 19.50
N TRP A 307 -2.57 -40.13 18.42
CA TRP A 307 -2.50 -38.75 17.98
C TRP A 307 -3.87 -38.38 17.41
N THR A 308 -4.53 -37.41 18.01
CA THR A 308 -5.62 -36.69 17.35
C THR A 308 -4.98 -35.50 16.66
N ASP A 309 -5.33 -35.32 15.39
CA ASP A 309 -4.91 -34.17 14.58
C ASP A 309 -5.49 -32.89 15.20
N LEU A 310 -4.63 -31.92 15.54
CA LEU A 310 -5.03 -30.59 16.04
C LEU A 310 -5.23 -29.59 14.89
N VAL A 311 -5.05 -30.00 13.63
CA VAL A 311 -5.22 -29.14 12.44
C VAL A 311 -6.44 -29.55 11.61
N SER A 312 -7.52 -29.95 12.28
CA SER A 312 -8.82 -30.11 11.62
C SER A 312 -10.02 -29.77 12.50
N GLU A 313 -9.89 -28.75 13.36
CA GLU A 313 -11.09 -28.05 13.83
C GLU A 313 -11.25 -26.82 12.93
N SER A 314 -12.06 -26.97 11.88
CA SER A 314 -12.58 -25.84 11.14
C SER A 314 -13.19 -24.87 12.14
N SER A 315 -12.60 -23.67 12.29
CA SER A 315 -13.26 -22.55 12.96
C SER A 315 -14.61 -22.37 12.28
N SER A 316 -15.68 -22.89 12.88
CA SER A 316 -17.02 -22.69 12.36
C SER A 316 -17.45 -21.29 12.76
N PHE A 317 -17.29 -20.34 11.86
CA PHE A 317 -17.84 -19.01 12.04
C PHE A 317 -19.36 -19.11 11.91
N ASN A 318 -20.08 -18.83 12.99
CA ASN A 318 -21.53 -18.72 12.93
C ASN A 318 -21.91 -17.31 12.48
N LEU A 319 -21.67 -17.03 11.20
CA LEU A 319 -21.93 -15.73 10.60
C LEU A 319 -23.41 -15.62 10.22
N GLU A 320 -24.01 -14.51 10.59
CA GLU A 320 -25.33 -14.13 10.13
C GLU A 320 -25.31 -13.93 8.61
N ASN A 321 -26.45 -14.21 7.96
CA ASN A 321 -26.59 -14.09 6.52
C ASN A 321 -28.06 -13.85 6.15
N GLY A 322 -28.27 -13.40 4.92
CA GLY A 322 -29.57 -13.07 4.37
C GLY A 322 -30.04 -11.67 4.76
N GLU A 323 -31.37 -11.50 4.77
CA GLU A 323 -32.04 -10.21 4.93
C GLU A 323 -31.60 -9.44 6.17
N ASP A 324 -31.37 -10.14 7.29
CA ASP A 324 -30.99 -9.53 8.57
C ASP A 324 -29.63 -8.84 8.53
N THR A 325 -28.78 -9.16 7.55
CA THR A 325 -27.45 -8.55 7.39
C THR A 325 -27.44 -7.32 6.49
N ILE A 326 -28.57 -6.96 5.87
CA ILE A 326 -28.64 -5.82 4.95
C ILE A 326 -28.47 -4.53 5.73
N LEU A 327 -27.45 -3.75 5.37
CA LEU A 327 -27.13 -2.48 6.01
C LEU A 327 -26.81 -1.41 4.97
N VAL A 328 -27.30 -0.19 5.20
CA VAL A 328 -26.93 0.99 4.42
C VAL A 328 -25.73 1.66 5.07
N THR A 329 -24.71 1.93 4.27
CA THR A 329 -23.43 2.52 4.69
C THR A 329 -23.03 3.63 3.71
N ASN A 330 -21.94 4.36 4.00
CA ASN A 330 -21.37 5.40 3.13
C ASN A 330 -22.44 6.40 2.62
N LEU A 331 -23.42 6.75 3.47
CA LEU A 331 -24.51 7.63 3.10
C LEU A 331 -24.01 9.07 3.01
N THR A 332 -24.15 9.67 1.83
CA THR A 332 -23.76 11.05 1.55
C THR A 332 -24.93 11.84 0.97
N ASN A 333 -24.67 13.07 0.53
CA ASN A 333 -25.64 13.86 -0.22
C ASN A 333 -25.78 13.43 -1.68
N ALA A 334 -24.97 12.49 -2.16
CA ALA A 334 -24.94 12.11 -3.58
C ALA A 334 -24.83 10.59 -3.81
N GLY A 335 -24.95 9.79 -2.77
CA GLY A 335 -24.78 8.34 -2.86
C GLY A 335 -24.98 7.67 -1.52
N PHE A 336 -25.07 6.35 -1.57
CA PHE A 336 -25.07 5.44 -0.44
C PHE A 336 -24.58 4.07 -0.90
N SER A 337 -24.11 3.27 0.03
CA SER A 337 -23.74 1.88 -0.19
C SER A 337 -24.72 0.94 0.49
N VAL A 338 -24.82 -0.28 -0.03
CA VAL A 338 -25.58 -1.38 0.59
C VAL A 338 -24.63 -2.56 0.75
N VAL A 339 -24.57 -3.07 1.99
CA VAL A 339 -23.80 -4.27 2.32
C VAL A 339 -24.71 -5.36 2.83
N TRP A 340 -24.37 -6.62 2.53
CA TRP A 340 -25.02 -7.79 3.11
C TRP A 340 -24.13 -9.01 2.99
N ARG A 341 -24.52 -10.11 3.64
CA ARG A 341 -23.85 -11.40 3.54
C ARG A 341 -24.83 -12.50 3.15
N SER A 342 -24.44 -13.34 2.20
CA SER A 342 -25.12 -14.57 1.80
C SER A 342 -24.52 -15.79 2.50
N SER A 343 -25.26 -16.90 2.52
CA SER A 343 -24.79 -18.16 3.14
C SER A 343 -23.79 -18.92 2.27
N GLU A 344 -23.73 -18.61 0.99
CA GLU A 344 -22.90 -19.28 -0.02
C GLU A 344 -22.45 -18.24 -1.05
N LYS A 345 -21.31 -18.48 -1.72
CA LYS A 345 -20.84 -17.57 -2.78
C LYS A 345 -21.86 -17.45 -3.92
N GLU A 346 -22.40 -16.25 -4.11
CA GLU A 346 -23.42 -15.97 -5.13
C GLU A 346 -23.25 -14.58 -5.75
N GLU A 347 -23.95 -14.34 -6.87
CA GLU A 347 -23.97 -13.02 -7.52
C GLU A 347 -24.93 -12.10 -6.75
N GLY A 348 -24.57 -10.82 -6.63
CA GLY A 348 -25.32 -9.83 -5.87
C GLY A 348 -25.49 -8.51 -6.61
N TYR A 349 -26.69 -7.94 -6.59
CA TYR A 349 -26.95 -6.60 -7.10
C TYR A 349 -28.13 -5.92 -6.41
N VAL A 350 -28.19 -4.60 -6.50
CA VAL A 350 -29.28 -3.78 -5.99
C VAL A 350 -30.03 -3.16 -7.16
N LYS A 351 -31.36 -3.15 -7.09
CA LYS A 351 -32.17 -2.25 -7.93
C LYS A 351 -32.75 -1.14 -7.09
N TYR A 352 -32.65 0.09 -7.59
CA TYR A 352 -33.12 1.26 -6.87
C TYR A 352 -33.80 2.29 -7.77
N GLY A 353 -34.51 3.23 -7.15
CA GLY A 353 -35.17 4.34 -7.83
C GLY A 353 -35.90 5.27 -6.85
N THR A 354 -36.42 6.39 -7.34
CA THR A 354 -37.16 7.37 -6.50
C THR A 354 -38.63 6.99 -6.27
N SER A 355 -39.04 5.80 -6.72
CA SER A 355 -40.39 5.25 -6.54
C SER A 355 -40.34 3.77 -6.20
N LYS A 356 -41.10 3.35 -5.19
CA LYS A 356 -41.25 1.93 -4.79
C LYS A 356 -41.66 1.00 -5.92
N THR A 357 -42.36 1.52 -6.94
CA THR A 357 -42.90 0.75 -8.06
C THR A 357 -42.03 0.81 -9.33
N ALA A 358 -40.93 1.59 -9.31
CA ALA A 358 -40.09 1.82 -10.48
C ALA A 358 -38.61 1.87 -10.09
N LEU A 359 -38.04 0.69 -9.80
CA LEU A 359 -36.63 0.49 -9.49
C LEU A 359 -35.86 0.21 -10.79
N ASN A 360 -35.66 1.26 -11.58
CA ASN A 360 -35.16 1.16 -12.96
C ASN A 360 -33.64 1.12 -13.07
N THR A 361 -32.93 1.40 -11.98
CA THR A 361 -31.46 1.43 -11.97
C THR A 361 -30.94 0.21 -11.26
N GLU A 362 -30.03 -0.53 -11.91
CA GLU A 362 -29.32 -1.67 -11.33
C GLU A 362 -27.88 -1.25 -11.03
N VAL A 363 -27.39 -1.63 -9.84
CA VAL A 363 -26.00 -1.47 -9.42
C VAL A 363 -25.51 -2.81 -8.90
N ARG A 364 -24.32 -3.18 -9.33
CA ARG A 364 -23.71 -4.47 -9.04
C ARG A 364 -22.71 -4.34 -7.91
N ASP A 365 -22.22 -5.48 -7.45
CA ASP A 365 -21.14 -5.52 -6.47
C ASP A 365 -19.95 -4.67 -6.93
N TYR A 366 -19.29 -4.00 -5.99
CA TYR A 366 -18.16 -3.11 -6.23
C TYR A 366 -17.02 -3.81 -6.99
N ARG A 367 -16.88 -5.13 -6.80
CA ARG A 367 -15.87 -5.96 -7.48
C ARG A 367 -16.29 -6.38 -8.89
N ASP A 368 -17.54 -6.14 -9.30
CA ASP A 368 -18.08 -6.61 -10.57
C ASP A 368 -17.70 -5.74 -11.76
N GLY A 369 -17.44 -6.42 -12.88
CA GLY A 369 -17.22 -5.78 -14.17
C GLY A 369 -18.52 -5.48 -14.91
N PHE A 370 -18.39 -4.72 -16.00
CA PHE A 370 -19.53 -4.38 -16.87
C PHE A 370 -20.22 -5.61 -17.49
N VAL A 371 -19.46 -6.67 -17.78
CA VAL A 371 -19.93 -7.85 -18.54
C VAL A 371 -20.11 -9.12 -17.70
N SER A 372 -19.64 -9.15 -16.46
CA SER A 372 -19.64 -10.34 -15.62
C SER A 372 -19.83 -9.99 -14.15
N MET A 373 -20.64 -10.81 -13.49
CA MET A 373 -20.86 -10.76 -12.04
C MET A 373 -20.05 -11.87 -11.37
N GLY A 374 -19.30 -11.51 -10.34
CA GLY A 374 -18.57 -12.44 -9.50
C GLY A 374 -19.49 -13.10 -8.47
N LYS A 375 -18.95 -14.09 -7.76
CA LYS A 375 -19.65 -14.79 -6.69
C LYS A 375 -18.93 -14.61 -5.37
N TYR A 376 -19.63 -14.04 -4.40
CA TYR A 376 -19.07 -13.62 -3.11
C TYR A 376 -20.00 -14.05 -1.97
N ASN A 377 -19.47 -14.18 -0.76
CA ASN A 377 -20.31 -14.36 0.42
C ASN A 377 -20.72 -13.01 0.99
N SER A 378 -19.82 -12.02 1.04
CA SER A 378 -20.19 -10.66 1.42
C SER A 378 -20.32 -9.80 0.18
N HIS A 379 -21.24 -8.84 0.20
CA HIS A 379 -21.49 -7.95 -0.90
C HIS A 379 -21.36 -6.49 -0.44
N LEU A 380 -20.75 -5.66 -1.27
CA LEU A 380 -20.67 -4.20 -1.11
C LEU A 380 -21.04 -3.57 -2.44
N ILE A 381 -22.13 -2.80 -2.47
CA ILE A 381 -22.64 -2.15 -3.68
C ILE A 381 -22.65 -0.65 -3.41
N GLU A 382 -22.11 0.13 -4.34
CA GLU A 382 -21.98 1.59 -4.18
C GLU A 382 -22.83 2.33 -5.21
N THR A 383 -23.71 3.21 -4.74
CA THR A 383 -24.46 4.13 -5.61
C THR A 383 -23.76 5.48 -5.68
N GLU A 384 -23.82 6.12 -6.84
CA GLU A 384 -23.23 7.44 -7.07
C GLU A 384 -24.17 8.35 -7.85
N ARG A 385 -23.89 9.66 -7.80
CA ARG A 385 -24.58 10.71 -8.58
C ARG A 385 -26.09 10.79 -8.31
N LEU A 386 -26.46 10.52 -7.07
CA LEU A 386 -27.82 10.73 -6.57
C LEU A 386 -28.08 12.21 -6.30
N GLU A 387 -29.34 12.60 -6.34
CA GLU A 387 -29.78 13.93 -5.93
C GLU A 387 -29.80 14.03 -4.41
N SER A 388 -29.33 15.15 -3.85
CA SER A 388 -29.38 15.39 -2.40
C SER A 388 -30.82 15.50 -1.89
N GLU A 389 -31.02 15.27 -0.59
CA GLU A 389 -32.33 15.36 0.08
C GLU A 389 -33.45 14.55 -0.61
N THR A 390 -33.09 13.47 -1.30
CA THR A 390 -34.02 12.65 -2.08
C THR A 390 -34.12 11.25 -1.49
N THR A 391 -35.37 10.78 -1.31
CA THR A 391 -35.62 9.41 -0.88
C THR A 391 -35.52 8.45 -2.07
N TYR A 392 -34.65 7.46 -1.93
CA TYR A 392 -34.52 6.33 -2.84
C TYR A 392 -35.06 5.08 -2.18
N TYR A 393 -35.74 4.26 -2.97
CA TYR A 393 -36.20 2.93 -2.61
C TYR A 393 -35.32 1.91 -3.30
N PHE A 394 -35.10 0.77 -2.66
CA PHE A 394 -34.30 -0.29 -3.25
C PHE A 394 -34.74 -1.69 -2.81
N GLU A 395 -34.31 -2.69 -3.58
CA GLU A 395 -34.40 -4.11 -3.25
C GLU A 395 -33.07 -4.79 -3.59
N VAL A 396 -32.73 -5.81 -2.81
CA VAL A 396 -31.46 -6.54 -2.91
C VAL A 396 -31.72 -7.88 -3.59
N TYR A 397 -30.95 -8.17 -4.62
CA TYR A 397 -30.92 -9.46 -5.29
C TYR A 397 -29.67 -10.20 -4.83
N SER A 398 -29.88 -11.32 -4.13
CA SER A 398 -28.82 -12.17 -3.58
C SER A 398 -29.00 -13.57 -4.17
N GLY A 399 -28.21 -13.88 -5.19
CA GLY A 399 -28.36 -15.08 -6.00
C GLY A 399 -29.78 -15.20 -6.58
N GLY A 400 -30.50 -16.23 -6.17
CA GLY A 400 -31.88 -16.47 -6.61
C GLY A 400 -32.96 -15.80 -5.75
N LYS A 401 -32.58 -15.11 -4.68
CA LYS A 401 -33.51 -14.48 -3.72
C LYS A 401 -33.60 -12.98 -3.97
N VAL A 402 -34.78 -12.43 -3.68
CA VAL A 402 -35.03 -11.00 -3.65
C VAL A 402 -35.43 -10.63 -2.23
N TYR A 403 -34.68 -9.73 -1.62
CA TYR A 403 -35.00 -9.10 -0.36
C TYR A 403 -35.59 -7.73 -0.68
N ASP A 404 -36.86 -7.54 -0.36
CA ASP A 404 -37.60 -6.34 -0.70
C ASP A 404 -38.43 -5.79 0.46
N ASN A 405 -38.03 -6.13 1.69
CA ASN A 405 -38.67 -5.69 2.93
C ASN A 405 -40.18 -5.99 2.93
N ASP A 406 -40.54 -7.27 2.73
CA ASP A 406 -41.92 -7.74 2.61
C ASP A 406 -42.77 -6.96 1.59
N GLY A 407 -42.16 -6.56 0.47
CA GLY A 407 -42.79 -5.77 -0.59
C GLY A 407 -42.85 -4.26 -0.36
N GLU A 408 -42.46 -3.76 0.81
CA GLU A 408 -42.43 -2.32 1.10
C GLU A 408 -41.21 -1.59 0.54
N LYS A 409 -40.21 -2.35 0.08
CA LYS A 409 -38.87 -1.91 -0.32
C LYS A 409 -38.09 -1.29 0.84
N TYR A 410 -36.77 -1.39 0.77
CA TYR A 410 -35.92 -0.60 1.65
C TYR A 410 -35.94 0.85 1.16
N SER A 411 -35.64 1.79 2.06
CA SER A 411 -35.56 3.20 1.70
C SER A 411 -34.46 3.92 2.44
N VAL A 412 -33.83 4.86 1.77
CA VAL A 412 -32.81 5.76 2.32
C VAL A 412 -33.02 7.15 1.75
N THR A 413 -32.77 8.19 2.54
CA THR A 413 -32.79 9.58 2.08
C THR A 413 -31.36 10.11 2.10
N THR A 414 -30.85 10.51 0.95
CA THR A 414 -29.54 11.16 0.83
C THR A 414 -29.52 12.45 1.64
N PHE A 415 -28.37 12.78 2.21
CA PHE A 415 -28.21 13.97 3.05
C PHE A 415 -28.30 15.29 2.29
N PRO A 416 -28.48 16.42 2.99
CA PRO A 416 -28.32 17.74 2.40
C PRO A 416 -26.86 18.00 1.98
N LEU A 417 -26.73 18.78 0.91
CA LEU A 417 -25.44 19.34 0.52
C LEU A 417 -25.00 20.37 1.58
N LEU A 418 -23.82 20.18 2.17
CA LEU A 418 -23.25 21.15 3.11
C LEU A 418 -22.42 22.19 2.38
N SER A 419 -22.43 23.41 2.92
CA SER A 419 -21.59 24.50 2.44
C SER A 419 -20.16 24.45 2.98
N THR A 420 -19.91 23.62 3.98
CA THR A 420 -18.58 23.39 4.56
C THR A 420 -17.78 22.41 3.70
N ALA A 421 -16.47 22.64 3.59
CA ALA A 421 -15.58 21.69 2.93
C ALA A 421 -15.65 20.33 3.63
N ILE A 422 -15.55 19.26 2.84
CA ILE A 422 -15.45 17.89 3.33
C ILE A 422 -14.10 17.76 4.05
N PRO A 423 -14.06 17.44 5.36
CA PRO A 423 -12.81 17.11 6.02
C PRO A 423 -12.20 15.86 5.38
N PHE A 424 -10.88 15.81 5.29
CA PHE A 424 -10.18 14.64 4.75
C PHE A 424 -9.31 14.04 5.83
N GLU A 425 -9.65 12.81 6.20
CA GLU A 425 -8.90 11.98 7.14
C GLU A 425 -9.13 10.53 6.72
N THR A 426 -8.08 9.71 6.72
CA THR A 426 -8.14 8.32 6.31
C THR A 426 -7.57 7.42 7.39
N LYS A 427 -8.16 6.24 7.54
CA LYS A 427 -7.62 5.17 8.36
C LYS A 427 -7.35 3.93 7.52
N SER A 428 -6.34 3.18 7.91
CA SER A 428 -5.90 1.97 7.22
C SER A 428 -5.51 0.89 8.22
N GLY A 429 -5.41 -0.33 7.72
CA GLY A 429 -5.03 -1.46 8.54
C GLY A 429 -5.01 -2.76 7.75
N GLN A 430 -5.01 -3.89 8.46
CA GLN A 430 -4.98 -5.22 7.86
C GLN A 430 -6.01 -6.17 8.49
N VAL A 431 -6.61 -7.02 7.67
CA VAL A 431 -7.40 -8.17 8.09
C VAL A 431 -6.49 -9.39 8.17
N LEU A 432 -6.44 -10.03 9.34
CA LEU A 432 -5.58 -11.18 9.60
C LEU A 432 -6.37 -12.49 9.54
N ASN A 433 -5.66 -13.57 9.18
CA ASN A 433 -6.15 -14.95 9.20
C ASN A 433 -7.43 -15.22 8.38
N ALA A 434 -7.74 -14.35 7.42
CA ALA A 434 -8.78 -14.57 6.42
C ALA A 434 -8.23 -15.40 5.25
N THR A 435 -8.92 -16.49 4.88
CA THR A 435 -8.52 -17.30 3.70
C THR A 435 -8.74 -16.56 2.38
N ASP A 436 -9.71 -15.65 2.34
CA ASP A 436 -10.06 -14.79 1.20
C ASP A 436 -10.42 -13.41 1.78
N PRO A 437 -9.43 -12.56 2.10
CA PRO A 437 -9.68 -11.28 2.76
C PRO A 437 -10.65 -10.41 1.99
N SER A 438 -10.55 -10.39 0.65
CA SER A 438 -11.42 -9.63 -0.27
C SER A 438 -12.92 -9.97 -0.21
N ASP A 439 -13.31 -11.03 0.50
CA ASP A 439 -14.70 -11.43 0.75
C ASP A 439 -15.23 -10.99 2.13
N TRP A 440 -14.43 -10.21 2.88
CA TRP A 440 -14.78 -9.67 4.20
C TRP A 440 -15.06 -8.17 4.12
N VAL A 441 -16.33 -7.80 3.99
CA VAL A 441 -16.73 -6.38 4.06
C VAL A 441 -16.62 -5.90 5.51
N LEU A 442 -15.86 -4.82 5.71
CA LEU A 442 -15.69 -4.14 6.99
C LEU A 442 -16.71 -3.01 7.09
N VAL A 443 -17.35 -2.86 8.25
CA VAL A 443 -18.26 -1.75 8.56
C VAL A 443 -17.73 -0.98 9.75
N PHE A 444 -17.62 0.34 9.60
CA PHE A 444 -17.10 1.25 10.62
C PHE A 444 -18.19 2.21 11.14
N LYS A 445 -17.99 2.70 12.36
CA LYS A 445 -18.77 3.79 12.96
C LYS A 445 -17.86 4.59 13.90
N LEU A 446 -17.86 5.92 13.79
CA LEU A 446 -17.20 6.80 14.75
C LEU A 446 -18.10 6.97 15.97
N ILE A 447 -17.52 6.87 17.16
CA ILE A 447 -18.23 7.00 18.44
C ILE A 447 -17.47 8.00 19.31
N ASP A 448 -18.16 9.07 19.71
CA ASP A 448 -17.69 10.04 20.68
C ASP A 448 -17.44 9.37 22.04
N ASN A 449 -16.25 9.58 22.59
CA ASN A 449 -15.81 8.97 23.83
C ASN A 449 -15.32 10.00 24.88
N ASP A 450 -15.10 11.25 24.49
CA ASP A 450 -14.59 12.30 25.38
C ASP A 450 -15.49 13.55 25.48
N GLU A 451 -16.67 13.52 24.86
CA GLU A 451 -17.63 14.63 24.79
C GLU A 451 -17.06 15.86 24.05
N VAL A 452 -16.07 15.67 23.16
CA VAL A 452 -15.47 16.72 22.34
C VAL A 452 -15.84 16.54 20.87
N GLY A 453 -16.41 17.59 20.26
CA GLY A 453 -16.82 17.56 18.86
C GLY A 453 -18.28 17.16 18.69
N THR A 454 -18.56 16.23 17.78
CA THR A 454 -19.92 15.76 17.51
C THR A 454 -20.29 14.68 18.51
N LEU A 455 -21.27 14.95 19.38
CA LEU A 455 -21.73 13.98 20.37
C LEU A 455 -22.40 12.76 19.72
N GLY A 456 -22.22 11.59 20.33
CA GLY A 456 -22.87 10.36 19.90
C GLY A 456 -22.07 9.58 18.86
N SER A 457 -22.61 9.40 17.66
CA SER A 457 -21.94 8.57 16.65
C SER A 457 -22.19 9.04 15.21
N SER A 458 -21.31 8.64 14.30
CA SER A 458 -21.49 8.88 12.86
C SER A 458 -22.51 7.94 12.24
N GLY A 459 -22.86 8.17 10.97
CA GLY A 459 -23.40 7.11 10.11
C GLY A 459 -22.40 5.96 9.92
N TYR A 460 -22.88 4.82 9.40
CA TYR A 460 -22.00 3.69 9.07
C TYR A 460 -21.18 3.96 7.82
N LEU A 461 -19.93 3.53 7.84
CA LEU A 461 -19.05 3.46 6.68
C LEU A 461 -18.78 2.01 6.35
N SER A 462 -18.36 1.71 5.13
CA SER A 462 -17.88 0.38 4.77
C SER A 462 -16.77 0.43 3.73
N THR A 463 -15.86 -0.53 3.82
CA THR A 463 -14.81 -0.74 2.81
C THR A 463 -14.58 -2.24 2.60
N LEU A 464 -13.92 -2.56 1.49
CA LEU A 464 -13.41 -3.88 1.21
C LEU A 464 -11.88 -3.89 1.38
N PRO A 465 -11.32 -4.87 2.10
CA PRO A 465 -9.89 -5.12 2.04
C PRO A 465 -9.50 -5.69 0.68
N ASP A 466 -8.22 -5.56 0.32
CA ASP A 466 -7.65 -6.19 -0.86
C ASP A 466 -7.37 -7.69 -0.66
N GLU A 467 -6.76 -8.35 -1.65
CA GLU A 467 -6.44 -9.78 -1.60
C GLU A 467 -5.40 -10.13 -0.52
N GLU A 468 -4.61 -9.16 -0.04
CA GLU A 468 -3.61 -9.31 1.02
C GLU A 468 -4.17 -8.92 2.41
N GLY A 469 -5.43 -8.48 2.45
CA GLY A 469 -6.13 -8.06 3.65
C GLY A 469 -5.95 -6.60 4.03
N TYR A 470 -5.20 -5.81 3.26
CA TYR A 470 -5.06 -4.38 3.55
C TYR A 470 -6.35 -3.64 3.23
N TRP A 471 -6.74 -2.73 4.12
CA TRP A 471 -7.93 -1.90 3.92
C TRP A 471 -7.60 -0.44 4.18
N MET A 472 -8.40 0.43 3.55
CA MET A 472 -8.40 1.85 3.79
C MET A 472 -9.84 2.35 3.78
N THR A 473 -10.15 3.30 4.65
CA THR A 473 -11.43 4.02 4.65
C THR A 473 -11.19 5.50 4.92
N THR A 474 -11.89 6.36 4.19
CA THR A 474 -11.97 7.79 4.53
C THR A 474 -12.96 7.93 5.67
N ILE A 475 -12.56 8.61 6.74
CA ILE A 475 -13.41 8.89 7.91
C ILE A 475 -13.77 10.37 8.01
N GLY A 476 -13.01 11.26 7.35
CA GLY A 476 -13.22 12.71 7.42
C GLY A 476 -14.54 13.19 6.83
N ASP A 477 -15.10 12.46 5.86
CA ASP A 477 -16.37 12.78 5.20
C ASP A 477 -17.59 12.15 5.89
N SER A 478 -17.37 11.42 7.00
CA SER A 478 -18.43 10.86 7.83
C SER A 478 -19.40 11.92 8.28
N ARG A 479 -20.69 11.63 8.20
CA ARG A 479 -21.75 12.50 8.74
C ARG A 479 -22.15 12.09 10.15
N SER A 480 -22.64 13.05 10.93
CA SER A 480 -23.42 12.78 12.13
C SER A 480 -24.58 11.82 11.82
N GLU A 481 -25.08 11.11 12.83
CA GLU A 481 -26.17 10.12 12.63
C GLU A 481 -27.44 10.73 12.00
N ASP A 482 -27.69 12.02 12.20
CA ASP A 482 -28.78 12.78 11.56
C ASP A 482 -28.44 13.30 10.15
N GLY A 483 -27.16 13.32 9.76
CA GLY A 483 -26.71 13.78 8.45
C GLY A 483 -26.43 15.28 8.32
N ASP A 484 -26.77 16.07 9.33
CA ASP A 484 -26.82 17.55 9.23
C ASP A 484 -25.44 18.22 9.30
N SER A 485 -24.40 17.48 9.69
CA SER A 485 -23.03 17.97 9.80
C SER A 485 -22.01 16.87 9.50
N TYR A 486 -20.77 17.24 9.18
CA TYR A 486 -19.66 16.29 9.26
C TYR A 486 -19.40 15.93 10.72
N PHE A 487 -19.07 14.67 10.98
CA PHE A 487 -18.71 14.20 12.30
C PHE A 487 -17.34 14.77 12.67
N SER A 488 -17.30 15.66 13.66
CA SER A 488 -16.06 16.17 14.22
C SER A 488 -15.62 15.24 15.33
N PHE A 489 -14.39 14.72 15.24
CA PHE A 489 -13.85 13.73 16.16
C PHE A 489 -12.54 14.18 16.81
N SER A 490 -12.18 13.56 17.94
CA SER A 490 -10.92 13.69 18.66
C SER A 490 -10.06 12.42 18.56
N ASP A 491 -8.79 12.50 18.90
CA ASP A 491 -7.87 11.34 18.94
C ASP A 491 -8.28 10.24 19.94
N THR A 492 -9.20 10.56 20.86
CA THR A 492 -9.70 9.63 21.88
C THR A 492 -11.06 9.02 21.53
N ASP A 493 -11.70 9.50 20.47
CA ASP A 493 -12.91 8.89 19.93
C ASP A 493 -12.61 7.53 19.34
N ILE A 494 -13.65 6.71 19.23
CA ILE A 494 -13.53 5.30 18.88
C ILE A 494 -13.95 5.11 17.43
N LEU A 495 -13.07 4.48 16.65
CA LEU A 495 -13.44 3.83 15.41
C LEU A 495 -13.88 2.40 15.72
N GLN A 496 -15.19 2.20 15.82
CA GLN A 496 -15.80 0.89 16.03
C GLN A 496 -15.95 0.18 14.69
N THR A 497 -15.51 -1.07 14.61
CA THR A 497 -15.53 -1.87 13.39
C THR A 497 -16.16 -3.24 13.63
N PHE A 498 -16.84 -3.79 12.64
CA PHE A 498 -17.24 -5.19 12.61
C PHE A 498 -17.24 -5.73 11.16
N PHE A 499 -17.22 -7.04 11.02
CA PHE A 499 -17.40 -7.70 9.72
C PHE A 499 -18.87 -7.94 9.44
N VAL A 500 -19.32 -7.74 8.20
CA VAL A 500 -20.72 -8.03 7.82
C VAL A 500 -21.05 -9.50 8.11
N GLY A 501 -22.16 -9.73 8.83
CA GLY A 501 -22.55 -11.05 9.34
C GLY A 501 -21.93 -11.42 10.70
N ALA A 502 -21.16 -10.52 11.32
CA ALA A 502 -20.56 -10.69 12.64
C ALA A 502 -20.66 -9.42 13.50
N ASP A 503 -21.73 -8.63 13.34
CA ASP A 503 -21.97 -7.36 14.05
C ASP A 503 -22.05 -7.50 15.59
N SER A 504 -22.33 -8.70 16.10
CA SER A 504 -22.22 -9.03 17.52
C SER A 504 -20.79 -9.01 18.07
N LYS A 505 -19.77 -9.03 17.19
CA LYS A 505 -18.34 -8.93 17.49
C LYS A 505 -17.76 -7.65 16.91
N LYS A 506 -17.34 -6.75 17.80
CA LYS A 506 -16.87 -5.42 17.47
C LYS A 506 -15.42 -5.23 17.91
N PHE A 507 -14.68 -4.51 17.09
CA PHE A 507 -13.33 -4.07 17.34
C PHE A 507 -13.37 -2.56 17.55
N ASP A 508 -12.98 -2.11 18.74
CA ASP A 508 -13.03 -0.70 19.13
C ASP A 508 -11.59 -0.18 19.26
N TYR A 509 -11.20 0.75 18.39
CA TYR A 509 -9.89 1.36 18.41
C TYR A 509 -9.98 2.88 18.61
N PRO A 510 -9.12 3.49 19.44
CA PRO A 510 -9.05 4.95 19.51
C PRO A 510 -8.51 5.51 18.19
N LEU A 511 -9.00 6.67 17.77
CA LEU A 511 -8.58 7.31 16.51
C LEU A 511 -7.12 7.73 16.48
N SER A 512 -6.46 7.87 17.62
CA SER A 512 -5.00 8.04 17.72
C SER A 512 -4.19 6.84 17.24
N GLN A 513 -4.82 5.67 17.07
CA GLN A 513 -4.14 4.48 16.59
C GLN A 513 -4.01 4.51 15.07
N GLU A 514 -2.79 4.27 14.58
CA GLU A 514 -2.49 4.29 13.13
C GLU A 514 -2.50 2.88 12.52
N ASP A 515 -2.03 1.87 13.26
CA ASP A 515 -2.02 0.48 12.82
C ASP A 515 -3.19 -0.27 13.44
N MET A 516 -4.19 -0.64 12.63
CA MET A 516 -5.36 -1.39 13.06
C MET A 516 -5.40 -2.78 12.41
N GLU A 517 -5.46 -3.81 13.22
CA GLU A 517 -5.50 -5.20 12.75
C GLU A 517 -6.80 -5.86 13.20
N PHE A 518 -7.48 -6.53 12.27
CA PHE A 518 -8.73 -7.24 12.55
C PHE A 518 -8.53 -8.74 12.29
N ASP A 519 -8.42 -9.53 13.35
CA ASP A 519 -8.25 -10.97 13.22
C ASP A 519 -9.60 -11.69 13.08
N VAL A 520 -9.81 -12.32 11.93
CA VAL A 520 -11.03 -13.09 11.66
C VAL A 520 -11.24 -14.22 12.66
N LEU A 521 -10.17 -14.79 13.23
CA LEU A 521 -10.27 -15.86 14.23
C LEU A 521 -10.95 -15.40 15.53
N GLU A 522 -10.92 -14.10 15.84
CA GLU A 522 -11.61 -13.54 17.02
C GLU A 522 -13.13 -13.55 16.90
N ILE A 523 -13.65 -13.71 15.67
CA ILE A 523 -15.08 -13.85 15.39
C ILE A 523 -15.58 -15.27 15.73
N GLY A 524 -14.69 -16.27 15.68
CA GLY A 524 -15.03 -17.67 15.95
C GLY A 524 -15.45 -17.90 17.40
N GLN A 525 -16.31 -18.91 17.64
CA GLN A 525 -16.49 -19.39 19.01
C GLN A 525 -15.21 -20.10 19.45
N THR A 526 -14.66 -19.68 20.58
CA THR A 526 -13.72 -20.49 21.34
C THR A 526 -14.43 -21.77 21.77
N THR A 527 -14.28 -22.86 21.02
CA THR A 527 -14.35 -24.17 21.66
C THR A 527 -13.31 -24.11 22.77
N THR A 528 -13.74 -24.32 24.01
CA THR A 528 -12.84 -24.31 25.15
C THR A 528 -11.67 -25.22 24.83
N SER A 529 -10.48 -24.66 24.58
CA SER A 529 -9.27 -25.44 24.63
C SER A 529 -9.22 -25.95 26.06
N SER A 530 -9.60 -27.21 26.25
CA SER A 530 -9.43 -27.85 27.53
C SER A 530 -7.93 -27.98 27.70
N SER A 531 -7.33 -26.97 28.34
CA SER A 531 -5.93 -27.03 28.73
C SER A 531 -5.74 -28.36 29.46
N VAL A 532 -4.86 -29.20 28.93
CA VAL A 532 -4.47 -30.41 29.63
C VAL A 532 -3.70 -29.93 30.85
N LYS A 533 -4.26 -30.13 32.05
CA LYS A 533 -3.53 -29.86 33.29
C LYS A 533 -2.21 -30.63 33.23
N LEU A 534 -1.11 -29.92 33.49
CA LEU A 534 0.22 -30.50 33.62
C LEU A 534 0.12 -31.71 34.56
N LEU A 535 0.44 -32.91 34.05
CA LEU A 535 0.57 -34.09 34.89
C LEU A 535 1.70 -33.82 35.89
N SER A 536 1.43 -34.01 37.18
CA SER A 536 2.32 -33.74 38.31
C SER A 536 3.64 -34.52 38.30
N ASP A 537 3.78 -35.44 37.37
CA ASP A 537 4.77 -36.49 37.26
C ASP A 537 5.68 -36.33 36.02
N TYR A 538 5.59 -35.19 35.32
CA TYR A 538 6.59 -34.81 34.33
C TYR A 538 7.84 -34.23 35.02
N GLY A 539 8.74 -35.13 35.41
CA GLY A 539 10.08 -34.81 35.88
C GLY A 539 10.98 -36.00 35.59
N ILE A 540 12.15 -35.73 35.01
CA ILE A 540 13.17 -36.74 34.69
C ILE A 540 13.41 -37.60 35.93
N ILE A 541 12.94 -38.84 35.89
CA ILE A 541 13.24 -39.84 36.91
C ILE A 541 14.73 -40.16 36.75
N LYS A 542 15.49 -39.80 37.79
CA LYS A 542 16.89 -40.16 37.99
C LYS A 542 17.22 -41.52 37.36
N LEU A 543 18.05 -41.52 36.34
CA LEU A 543 18.87 -42.67 36.00
C LEU A 543 20.25 -42.46 36.61
N ARG A 544 20.72 -43.54 37.24
CA ARG A 544 21.84 -43.63 38.18
C ARG A 544 23.19 -43.35 37.57
#